data_AF-A0A7C6YZ53-F1
#
_entry.id   AF-A0A7C6YZ53-F1
#
_cell.length_a   1.000
_cell.length_b   1.000
_cell.length_c   1.000
_cell.angle_alpha   90.00
_cell.angle_beta   90.00
_cell.angle_gamma   90.00
#
_symmetry.space_group_name_H-M   'P 1'
#
loop_
_entity.id
_entity.type
_entity.pdbx_description
1 polymer ?
#
loop_
_entity_poly.entity_id
_entity_poly.type
_entity_poly.pdbx_seq_one_letter_code
_entity_poly.pdbx_strand_id
1 'polypeptide(L)'
;MATQQKIDIHIHTIAYKGIERFGGGTFASPEEIREMYKHIGVSKGVILPVVNPECSFQIQSNEEAYHLTQEHPDLFYWFCNINPRNGSNTPDCNLSYFIEYYKALGAKGVGEITANMYFDDPYVENLFYHCQKCKMPVLFHIGPTIGGCYGLVDELGLPRLEKELAKFPDLQFIGHSQPFWSEISSDVTEADRNGYPNGKVTPGRIVELMRKYPNLCGDMSAGSGYNAITRDPEFGYAFIEEFQDRLYYGTDICDPRNITNPMLKLSSWLDEAMKTGKISEAAYKKVSYENALELLEM
;
A
#
# COMPACT_ATOMS: atom_id res chain seq x y z
N MET A 1 22.50 5.28 -19.57
CA MET A 1 21.12 5.79 -19.64
C MET A 1 20.77 6.26 -18.23
N ALA A 2 20.20 7.46 -18.06
CA ALA A 2 19.71 7.84 -16.74
C ALA A 2 18.58 6.86 -16.38
N THR A 3 18.77 6.05 -15.35
CA THR A 3 17.72 5.19 -14.81
C THR A 3 16.58 6.11 -14.35
N GLN A 4 15.40 5.95 -14.93
CA GLN A 4 14.21 6.63 -14.43
C GLN A 4 14.05 6.25 -12.95
N GLN A 5 13.89 7.27 -12.11
CA GLN A 5 13.80 7.11 -10.66
C GLN A 5 12.52 6.37 -10.29
N LYS A 6 12.56 5.65 -9.16
CA LYS A 6 11.40 4.86 -8.70
C LYS A 6 10.25 5.78 -8.31
N ILE A 7 9.02 5.27 -8.36
CA ILE A 7 7.81 5.91 -7.85
C ILE A 7 7.31 5.09 -6.68
N ASP A 8 7.16 5.75 -5.54
CA ASP A 8 6.74 5.15 -4.29
C ASP A 8 5.23 5.27 -4.10
N ILE A 9 4.51 4.16 -4.12
CA ILE A 9 3.04 4.18 -4.04
C ILE A 9 2.48 4.32 -2.62
N HIS A 10 3.34 4.41 -1.59
CA HIS A 10 2.90 4.37 -0.21
C HIS A 10 3.79 5.23 0.69
N ILE A 11 3.34 6.46 0.99
CA ILE A 11 3.92 7.28 2.06
C ILE A 11 2.86 8.02 2.87
N HIS A 12 3.28 8.42 4.07
CA HIS A 12 2.51 9.25 4.99
C HIS A 12 3.33 10.48 5.37
N THR A 13 2.81 11.66 5.04
CA THR A 13 3.46 12.95 5.33
C THR A 13 2.41 13.95 5.76
N ILE A 14 2.78 14.92 6.60
CA ILE A 14 1.87 15.94 7.16
C ILE A 14 2.44 17.33 6.93
N ALA A 15 1.56 18.33 6.78
CA ALA A 15 1.96 19.73 6.65
C ALA A 15 2.52 20.28 7.96
N TYR A 16 1.94 19.87 9.10
CA TYR A 16 2.30 20.38 10.41
C TYR A 16 2.47 19.25 11.42
N LYS A 17 3.65 19.16 12.03
CA LYS A 17 3.96 18.19 13.09
C LYS A 17 2.98 18.35 14.26
N GLY A 18 2.27 17.29 14.60
CA GLY A 18 1.35 17.22 15.73
C GLY A 18 1.95 16.50 16.93
N ILE A 19 1.11 15.69 17.60
CA ILE A 19 1.49 14.94 18.80
C ILE A 19 2.45 13.80 18.47
N GLU A 20 3.42 13.55 19.36
CA GLU A 20 4.32 12.40 19.23
C GLU A 20 3.61 11.08 19.51
N ARG A 21 4.05 10.02 18.83
CA ARG A 21 3.66 8.64 19.14
C ARG A 21 4.20 8.24 20.52
N PHE A 22 3.65 7.20 21.15
CA PHE A 22 4.16 6.71 22.44
C PHE A 22 5.66 6.35 22.44
N GLY A 23 6.19 5.89 21.30
CA GLY A 23 7.62 5.62 21.08
C GLY A 23 8.44 6.82 20.59
N GLY A 24 7.89 8.04 20.72
CA GLY A 24 8.44 9.29 20.19
C GLY A 24 8.26 9.43 18.68
N GLY A 25 8.60 10.61 18.16
CA GLY A 25 8.56 10.97 16.73
C GLY A 25 7.17 11.29 16.19
N THR A 26 7.15 11.91 15.02
CA THR A 26 5.96 12.41 14.31
C THR A 26 6.00 11.96 12.84
N PHE A 27 4.95 12.25 12.06
CA PHE A 27 5.04 12.05 10.62
C PHE A 27 6.10 12.95 9.97
N ALA A 28 6.71 12.45 8.90
CA ALA A 28 7.69 13.20 8.12
C ALA A 28 7.05 14.41 7.43
N SER A 29 7.75 15.53 7.38
CA SER A 29 7.36 16.67 6.54
C SER A 29 7.71 16.41 5.07
N PRO A 30 7.13 17.15 4.11
CA PRO A 30 7.50 17.09 2.70
C PRO A 30 9.01 17.24 2.43
N GLU A 31 9.68 18.13 3.15
CA GLU A 31 11.13 18.33 3.05
C GLU A 31 11.91 17.12 3.53
N GLU A 32 11.48 16.50 4.64
CA GLU A 32 12.10 15.27 5.15
C GLU A 32 11.91 14.12 4.16
N ILE A 33 10.72 13.96 3.58
CA ILE A 33 10.46 12.98 2.51
C ILE A 33 11.39 13.23 1.32
N ARG A 34 11.53 14.49 0.89
CA ARG A 34 12.40 14.85 -0.24
C ARG A 34 13.85 14.45 -0.01
N GLU A 35 14.39 14.67 1.19
CA GLU A 35 15.75 14.25 1.52
C GLU A 35 15.89 12.73 1.56
N MET A 36 14.89 12.02 2.10
CA MET A 36 14.86 10.56 2.09
C MET A 36 14.81 9.99 0.66
N TYR A 37 14.01 10.59 -0.22
CA TYR A 37 13.90 10.19 -1.63
C TYR A 37 15.19 10.40 -2.41
N LYS A 38 15.90 11.51 -2.19
CA LYS A 38 17.25 11.70 -2.73
C LYS A 38 18.21 10.59 -2.31
N HIS A 39 18.11 10.13 -1.06
CA HIS A 39 18.98 9.08 -0.53
C HIS A 39 18.75 7.72 -1.21
N ILE A 40 17.50 7.41 -1.55
CA ILE A 40 17.10 6.07 -2.03
C ILE A 40 16.76 6.03 -3.54
N GLY A 41 16.90 7.14 -4.26
CA GLY A 41 16.67 7.20 -5.70
C GLY A 41 15.20 7.16 -6.12
N VAL A 42 14.32 7.76 -5.32
CA VAL A 42 12.89 7.91 -5.60
C VAL A 42 12.61 9.32 -6.11
N SER A 43 11.67 9.43 -7.06
CA SER A 43 11.29 10.71 -7.66
C SER A 43 10.04 11.31 -7.03
N LYS A 44 8.99 10.51 -6.89
CA LYS A 44 7.68 10.92 -6.38
C LYS A 44 7.07 9.85 -5.50
N GLY A 45 6.23 10.30 -4.58
CA GLY A 45 5.46 9.48 -3.66
C GLY A 45 3.95 9.64 -3.86
N VAL A 46 3.17 8.66 -3.42
CA VAL A 46 1.71 8.78 -3.31
C VAL A 46 1.35 8.98 -1.84
N ILE A 47 0.82 10.16 -1.51
CA ILE A 47 0.30 10.43 -0.17
C ILE A 47 -0.93 9.56 0.07
N LEU A 48 -0.92 8.81 1.16
CA LEU A 48 -2.06 8.04 1.67
C LEU A 48 -2.61 8.72 2.94
N PRO A 49 -3.75 9.43 2.87
CA PRO A 49 -4.25 10.22 3.99
C PRO A 49 -4.64 9.37 5.21
N VAL A 50 -4.26 9.84 6.39
CA VAL A 50 -4.46 9.16 7.68
C VAL A 50 -5.80 9.57 8.30
N VAL A 51 -6.92 8.98 7.84
CA VAL A 51 -8.29 9.38 8.27
C VAL A 51 -8.87 8.53 9.41
N ASN A 52 -8.20 7.43 9.77
CA ASN A 52 -8.72 6.41 10.68
C ASN A 52 -8.19 6.60 12.11
N PRO A 53 -9.07 6.78 13.12
CA PRO A 53 -8.63 6.93 14.51
C PRO A 53 -8.04 5.66 15.12
N GLU A 54 -8.24 4.48 14.51
CA GLU A 54 -7.78 3.19 15.03
C GLU A 54 -6.25 3.04 15.05
N CYS A 55 -5.53 3.78 14.20
CA CYS A 55 -4.08 3.67 14.02
C CYS A 55 -3.31 4.98 14.19
N SER A 56 -4.00 6.08 14.51
CA SER A 56 -3.47 7.42 14.26
C SER A 56 -3.36 8.26 15.53
N PHE A 57 -2.16 8.76 15.80
CA PHE A 57 -1.92 9.79 16.81
C PHE A 57 -2.29 11.19 16.29
N GLN A 58 -2.17 11.39 14.98
CA GLN A 58 -2.55 12.60 14.26
C GLN A 58 -3.33 12.19 13.02
N ILE A 59 -4.53 12.76 12.87
CA ILE A 59 -5.38 12.56 11.69
C ILE A 59 -4.96 13.58 10.62
N GLN A 60 -4.92 13.12 9.38
CA GLN A 60 -4.76 13.96 8.19
C GLN A 60 -6.03 13.88 7.35
N SER A 61 -6.58 15.04 6.98
CA SER A 61 -7.74 15.09 6.09
C SER A 61 -7.35 14.92 4.62
N ASN A 62 -8.33 14.59 3.78
CA ASN A 62 -8.13 14.54 2.33
C ASN A 62 -7.72 15.91 1.76
N GLU A 63 -8.28 17.00 2.31
CA GLU A 63 -7.96 18.37 1.89
C GLU A 63 -6.50 18.72 2.18
N GLU A 64 -5.97 18.33 3.34
CA GLU A 64 -4.56 18.55 3.66
C GLU A 64 -3.66 17.79 2.67
N ALA A 65 -3.93 16.51 2.43
CA ALA A 65 -3.17 15.73 1.46
C ALA A 65 -3.24 16.32 0.04
N TYR A 66 -4.42 16.75 -0.40
CA TYR A 66 -4.58 17.47 -1.66
C TYR A 66 -3.73 18.75 -1.68
N HIS A 67 -3.80 19.59 -0.65
CA HIS A 67 -3.02 20.84 -0.59
C HIS A 67 -1.51 20.57 -0.65
N LEU A 68 -1.00 19.54 0.02
CA LEU A 68 0.40 19.13 -0.09
C LEU A 68 0.81 18.78 -1.52
N THR A 69 -0.08 18.17 -2.31
CA THR A 69 0.21 17.93 -3.75
C THR A 69 0.22 19.20 -4.59
N GLN A 70 -0.53 20.24 -4.19
CA GLN A 70 -0.52 21.53 -4.88
C GLN A 70 0.73 22.35 -4.53
N GLU A 71 1.20 22.23 -3.28
CA GLU A 71 2.42 22.89 -2.81
C GLU A 71 3.70 22.19 -3.31
N HIS A 72 3.64 20.86 -3.48
CA HIS A 72 4.77 20.04 -3.93
C HIS A 72 4.41 19.13 -5.12
N PRO A 73 3.97 19.67 -6.27
CA PRO A 73 3.51 18.88 -7.42
C PRO A 73 4.62 18.06 -8.08
N ASP A 74 5.88 18.43 -7.83
CA ASP A 74 7.07 17.71 -8.28
C ASP A 74 7.41 16.51 -7.39
N LEU A 75 6.80 16.39 -6.21
CA LEU A 75 7.13 15.36 -5.22
C LEU A 75 5.98 14.36 -5.00
N PHE A 76 4.73 14.78 -5.17
CA PHE A 76 3.59 13.97 -4.76
C PHE A 76 2.52 13.75 -5.83
N TYR A 77 2.04 12.52 -5.90
CA TYR A 77 0.65 12.18 -6.21
C TYR A 77 -0.09 11.94 -4.89
N TRP A 78 -1.39 11.65 -4.96
CA TRP A 78 -2.15 11.29 -3.77
C TRP A 78 -3.30 10.35 -4.07
N PHE A 79 -3.64 9.52 -3.10
CA PHE A 79 -4.93 8.87 -3.00
C PHE A 79 -5.80 9.69 -2.04
N CYS A 80 -7.11 9.63 -2.22
CA CYS A 80 -8.01 10.03 -1.15
C CYS A 80 -8.18 8.86 -0.18
N ASN A 81 -8.75 9.10 1.00
CA ASN A 81 -9.12 8.04 1.92
C ASN A 81 -10.52 8.28 2.47
N ILE A 82 -11.33 7.24 2.45
CA ILE A 82 -12.75 7.28 2.81
C ILE A 82 -12.97 6.19 3.85
N ASN A 83 -13.32 6.59 5.08
CA ASN A 83 -13.74 5.60 6.06
C ASN A 83 -15.06 4.96 5.57
N PRO A 84 -15.24 3.63 5.68
CA PRO A 84 -16.49 2.97 5.30
C PRO A 84 -17.76 3.59 5.93
N ARG A 85 -17.62 4.28 7.07
CA ARG A 85 -18.69 4.96 7.81
C ARG A 85 -18.91 6.44 7.42
N ASN A 86 -18.19 6.97 6.44
CA ASN A 86 -18.31 8.38 6.02
C ASN A 86 -19.74 8.76 5.59
N GLY A 87 -20.08 10.04 5.76
CA GLY A 87 -21.38 10.59 5.36
C GLY A 87 -22.46 10.36 6.41
N SER A 88 -23.34 9.38 6.18
CA SER A 88 -24.50 9.11 7.04
C SER A 88 -24.27 8.01 8.08
N ASN A 89 -23.08 7.39 8.11
CA ASN A 89 -22.82 6.20 8.93
C ASN A 89 -23.90 5.12 8.73
N THR A 90 -24.20 4.82 7.47
CA THR A 90 -25.08 3.72 7.05
C THR A 90 -24.38 2.87 6.00
N PRO A 91 -24.66 1.56 5.92
CA PRO A 91 -24.00 0.66 4.98
C PRO A 91 -24.43 0.89 3.52
N ASP A 92 -25.39 1.78 3.27
CA ASP A 92 -25.89 2.15 1.94
C ASP A 92 -25.62 3.62 1.57
N CYS A 93 -24.76 4.31 2.33
CA CYS A 93 -24.38 5.68 2.02
C CYS A 93 -23.77 5.77 0.62
N ASN A 94 -24.15 6.78 -0.16
CA ASN A 94 -23.59 6.98 -1.51
C ASN A 94 -22.15 7.50 -1.43
N LEU A 95 -21.19 6.60 -1.27
CA LEU A 95 -19.78 6.96 -1.14
C LEU A 95 -19.16 7.49 -2.45
N SER A 96 -19.79 7.22 -3.61
CA SER A 96 -19.39 7.85 -4.88
C SER A 96 -19.39 9.37 -4.79
N TYR A 97 -20.27 9.98 -3.98
CA TYR A 97 -20.32 11.43 -3.81
C TYR A 97 -18.97 12.01 -3.34
N PHE A 98 -18.31 11.34 -2.39
CA PHE A 98 -16.99 11.76 -1.89
C PHE A 98 -15.87 11.36 -2.86
N ILE A 99 -15.92 10.13 -3.38
CA ILE A 99 -14.89 9.60 -4.26
C ILE A 99 -14.79 10.43 -5.56
N GLU A 100 -15.92 10.77 -6.19
CA GLU A 100 -15.95 11.59 -7.41
C GLU A 100 -15.43 13.01 -7.16
N TYR A 101 -15.73 13.59 -5.99
CA TYR A 101 -15.21 14.90 -5.62
C TYR A 101 -13.67 14.90 -5.54
N TYR A 102 -13.07 13.97 -4.79
CA TYR A 102 -11.61 13.91 -4.68
C TYR A 102 -10.92 13.44 -5.96
N LYS A 103 -11.57 12.55 -6.72
CA LYS A 103 -11.10 12.17 -8.06
C LYS A 103 -11.03 13.38 -8.99
N ALA A 104 -12.02 14.28 -8.95
CA ALA A 104 -12.00 15.53 -9.73
C ALA A 104 -10.89 16.50 -9.29
N LEU A 105 -10.43 16.41 -8.03
CA LEU A 105 -9.26 17.12 -7.51
C LEU A 105 -7.92 16.40 -7.82
N GLY A 106 -7.96 15.26 -8.52
CA GLY A 106 -6.77 14.55 -8.97
C GLY A 106 -6.34 13.38 -8.09
N ALA A 107 -7.15 12.96 -7.10
CA ALA A 107 -6.88 11.71 -6.38
C ALA A 107 -6.85 10.53 -7.34
N LYS A 108 -5.88 9.63 -7.16
CA LYS A 108 -5.63 8.49 -8.07
C LYS A 108 -6.13 7.14 -7.56
N GLY A 109 -6.56 7.08 -6.30
CA GLY A 109 -7.09 5.89 -5.66
C GLY A 109 -7.71 6.20 -4.30
N VAL A 110 -8.07 5.14 -3.59
CA VAL A 110 -8.61 5.19 -2.22
C VAL A 110 -7.70 4.38 -1.29
N GLY A 111 -7.14 5.00 -0.25
CA GLY A 111 -6.36 4.30 0.76
C GLY A 111 -5.35 5.20 1.47
N GLU A 112 -4.63 4.71 2.46
CA GLU A 112 -4.64 3.33 2.97
C GLU A 112 -5.89 3.05 3.83
N ILE A 113 -6.72 2.09 3.41
CA ILE A 113 -7.91 1.71 4.19
C ILE A 113 -7.44 0.97 5.45
N THR A 114 -7.52 1.64 6.59
CA THR A 114 -7.05 1.15 7.90
C THR A 114 -8.17 0.96 8.91
N ALA A 115 -9.43 1.11 8.48
CA ALA A 115 -10.60 0.86 9.30
C ALA A 115 -10.58 -0.58 9.86
N ASN A 116 -10.74 -0.73 11.18
CA ASN A 116 -10.72 -2.04 11.80
C ASN A 116 -12.11 -2.70 11.76
N MET A 117 -12.44 -3.23 10.58
CA MET A 117 -13.72 -3.86 10.23
C MET A 117 -13.46 -5.10 9.37
N TYR A 118 -14.33 -6.10 9.40
CA TYR A 118 -14.18 -7.25 8.51
C TYR A 118 -14.25 -6.83 7.04
N PHE A 119 -13.45 -7.48 6.18
CA PHE A 119 -13.43 -7.21 4.73
C PHE A 119 -14.81 -7.26 4.08
N ASP A 120 -15.65 -8.18 4.54
CA ASP A 120 -17.00 -8.40 4.03
C ASP A 120 -18.10 -7.81 4.92
N ASP A 121 -17.74 -6.86 5.79
CA ASP A 121 -18.71 -6.03 6.49
C ASP A 121 -19.51 -5.19 5.47
N PRO A 122 -20.83 -5.03 5.60
CA PRO A 122 -21.66 -4.28 4.66
C PRO A 122 -21.17 -2.85 4.37
N TYR A 123 -20.55 -2.16 5.35
CA TYR A 123 -19.98 -0.84 5.11
C TYR A 123 -18.75 -0.89 4.19
N VAL A 124 -17.90 -1.90 4.37
CA VAL A 124 -16.68 -2.11 3.58
C VAL A 124 -17.05 -2.59 2.17
N GLU A 125 -18.00 -3.52 2.05
CA GLU A 125 -18.53 -3.95 0.75
C GLU A 125 -19.12 -2.76 -0.03
N ASN A 126 -19.81 -1.83 0.64
CA ASN A 126 -20.34 -0.61 0.02
C ASN A 126 -19.22 0.33 -0.45
N LEU A 127 -18.14 0.47 0.33
CA LEU A 127 -16.95 1.20 -0.11
C LEU A 127 -16.36 0.59 -1.38
N PHE A 128 -16.14 -0.73 -1.41
CA PHE A 128 -15.63 -1.41 -2.61
C PHE A 128 -16.55 -1.27 -3.82
N TYR A 129 -17.86 -1.39 -3.63
CA TYR A 129 -18.84 -1.13 -4.69
C TYR A 129 -18.67 0.27 -5.30
N HIS A 130 -18.56 1.29 -4.47
CA HIS A 130 -18.40 2.67 -4.92
C HIS A 130 -17.01 2.94 -5.52
N CYS A 131 -15.94 2.34 -4.99
CA CYS A 131 -14.60 2.42 -5.59
C CYS A 131 -14.57 1.79 -6.99
N GLN A 132 -15.15 0.60 -7.17
CA GLN A 132 -15.26 -0.04 -8.48
C GLN A 132 -16.07 0.83 -9.45
N LYS A 133 -17.24 1.30 -9.01
CA LYS A 133 -18.13 2.17 -9.81
C LYS A 133 -17.40 3.43 -10.27
N CYS A 134 -16.59 4.04 -9.40
CA CYS A 134 -15.83 5.24 -9.70
C CYS A 134 -14.50 4.96 -10.43
N LYS A 135 -14.15 3.69 -10.69
CA LYS A 135 -12.85 3.27 -11.24
C LYS A 135 -11.69 3.85 -10.44
N MET A 136 -11.69 3.59 -9.14
CA MET A 136 -10.66 4.03 -8.21
C MET A 136 -10.07 2.79 -7.52
N PRO A 137 -8.78 2.49 -7.71
CA PRO A 137 -8.12 1.38 -7.04
C PRO A 137 -8.16 1.57 -5.51
N VAL A 138 -8.09 0.47 -4.77
CA VAL A 138 -8.04 0.50 -3.30
C VAL A 138 -6.70 -0.05 -2.80
N LEU A 139 -6.05 0.68 -1.90
CA LEU A 139 -4.92 0.19 -1.12
C LEU A 139 -5.39 0.00 0.33
N PHE A 140 -5.18 -1.18 0.89
CA PHE A 140 -5.71 -1.54 2.21
C PHE A 140 -4.66 -2.16 3.12
N HIS A 141 -4.82 -1.92 4.41
CA HIS A 141 -4.13 -2.65 5.47
C HIS A 141 -4.99 -3.83 5.93
N ILE A 142 -4.36 -4.95 6.30
CA ILE A 142 -5.04 -6.09 6.92
C ILE A 142 -4.70 -6.14 8.41
N GLY A 143 -5.72 -6.27 9.26
CA GLY A 143 -5.56 -6.62 10.66
C GLY A 143 -5.89 -8.11 10.90
N PRO A 144 -5.18 -8.82 11.78
CA PRO A 144 -5.52 -10.22 12.08
C PRO A 144 -6.78 -10.37 12.95
N THR A 145 -7.23 -9.30 13.62
CA THR A 145 -8.37 -9.32 14.54
C THR A 145 -9.05 -7.96 14.64
N ILE A 146 -10.28 -7.93 15.16
CA ILE A 146 -10.91 -6.71 15.64
C ILE A 146 -10.29 -6.31 17.00
N GLY A 147 -9.91 -5.05 17.14
CA GLY A 147 -9.28 -4.45 18.32
C GLY A 147 -7.78 -4.78 18.45
N GLY A 148 -7.04 -3.91 19.14
CA GLY A 148 -5.61 -4.11 19.44
C GLY A 148 -4.66 -4.01 18.22
N CYS A 149 -5.21 -3.81 17.02
CA CYS A 149 -4.52 -3.56 15.76
C CYS A 149 -5.45 -2.71 14.87
N TYR A 150 -5.08 -2.52 13.60
CA TYR A 150 -5.82 -1.75 12.62
C TYR A 150 -5.82 -2.45 11.25
N GLY A 151 -6.58 -1.92 10.30
CA GLY A 151 -6.79 -2.55 8.99
C GLY A 151 -8.00 -3.45 8.94
N LEU A 152 -8.42 -3.75 7.71
CA LEU A 152 -9.53 -4.63 7.40
C LEU A 152 -9.22 -6.04 7.89
N VAL A 153 -10.18 -6.69 8.54
CA VAL A 153 -9.93 -7.95 9.23
C VAL A 153 -10.24 -9.14 8.33
N ASP A 154 -9.28 -10.06 8.27
CA ASP A 154 -9.41 -11.34 7.58
C ASP A 154 -8.77 -12.47 8.39
N GLU A 155 -9.23 -13.70 8.18
CA GLU A 155 -8.68 -14.90 8.80
C GLU A 155 -7.46 -15.45 8.02
N LEU A 156 -6.72 -16.38 8.64
CA LEU A 156 -5.70 -17.17 7.94
C LEU A 156 -6.28 -17.76 6.65
N GLY A 157 -5.53 -17.65 5.55
CA GLY A 157 -5.95 -18.05 4.22
C GLY A 157 -6.72 -16.98 3.43
N LEU A 158 -6.89 -15.78 3.99
CA LEU A 158 -7.52 -14.62 3.36
C LEU A 158 -8.88 -14.90 2.68
N PRO A 159 -9.82 -15.64 3.32
CA PRO A 159 -11.09 -16.00 2.68
C PRO A 159 -11.98 -14.80 2.36
N ARG A 160 -11.92 -13.72 3.15
CA ARG A 160 -12.78 -12.54 2.93
C ARG A 160 -12.26 -11.67 1.81
N LEU A 161 -10.94 -11.46 1.73
CA LEU A 161 -10.32 -10.84 0.58
C LEU A 161 -10.65 -11.61 -0.70
N GLU A 162 -10.57 -12.96 -0.69
CA GLU A 162 -10.95 -13.76 -1.86
C GLU A 162 -12.40 -13.51 -2.29
N LYS A 163 -13.33 -13.46 -1.31
CA LYS A 163 -14.75 -13.18 -1.58
C LYS A 163 -14.92 -11.83 -2.28
N GLU A 164 -14.24 -10.79 -1.80
CA GLU A 164 -14.35 -9.44 -2.37
C GLU A 164 -13.64 -9.33 -3.73
N LEU A 165 -12.50 -10.00 -3.93
CA LEU A 165 -11.83 -10.11 -5.22
C LEU A 165 -12.74 -10.71 -6.30
N ALA A 166 -13.48 -11.78 -5.94
CA ALA A 166 -14.43 -12.43 -6.84
C ALA A 166 -15.68 -11.57 -7.11
N LYS A 167 -16.13 -10.81 -6.11
CA LYS A 167 -17.33 -9.97 -6.19
C LYS A 167 -17.10 -8.68 -6.97
N PHE A 168 -15.90 -8.13 -6.91
CA PHE A 168 -15.51 -6.87 -7.55
C PHE A 168 -14.35 -7.07 -8.54
N PRO A 169 -14.57 -7.80 -9.65
CA PRO A 169 -13.50 -8.18 -10.58
C PRO A 169 -12.87 -7.00 -11.33
N ASP A 170 -13.53 -5.85 -11.40
CA ASP A 170 -13.04 -4.65 -12.07
C ASP A 170 -12.37 -3.66 -11.09
N LEU A 171 -12.42 -3.94 -9.78
CA LEU A 171 -11.73 -3.14 -8.77
C LEU A 171 -10.32 -3.69 -8.56
N GLN A 172 -9.31 -2.85 -8.76
CA GLN A 172 -7.93 -3.17 -8.39
C GLN A 172 -7.75 -3.08 -6.87
N PHE A 173 -7.36 -4.21 -6.28
CA PHE A 173 -7.05 -4.39 -4.87
C PHE A 173 -5.53 -4.41 -4.70
N ILE A 174 -4.95 -3.41 -4.05
CA ILE A 174 -3.53 -3.32 -3.76
C ILE A 174 -3.31 -3.76 -2.32
N GLY A 175 -2.83 -4.99 -2.17
CA GLY A 175 -2.64 -5.62 -0.87
C GLY A 175 -1.43 -5.08 -0.14
N HIS A 176 -1.66 -4.69 1.12
CA HIS A 176 -0.63 -4.27 2.05
C HIS A 176 -0.83 -4.92 3.43
N SER A 177 0.27 -4.84 4.19
CA SER A 177 0.52 -5.14 5.61
C SER A 177 1.04 -6.55 5.93
N GLN A 178 1.46 -6.71 7.18
CA GLN A 178 2.05 -7.93 7.71
C GLN A 178 1.15 -9.15 7.48
N PRO A 179 -0.17 -9.13 7.78
CA PRO A 179 -1.00 -10.31 7.55
C PRO A 179 -1.10 -10.67 6.07
N PHE A 180 -1.24 -9.68 5.18
CA PHE A 180 -1.24 -9.91 3.72
C PHE A 180 0.05 -10.58 3.26
N TRP A 181 1.20 -9.98 3.60
CA TRP A 181 2.50 -10.49 3.11
C TRP A 181 2.99 -11.74 3.83
N SER A 182 2.50 -12.04 5.03
CA SER A 182 2.83 -13.29 5.73
C SER A 182 2.28 -14.52 4.97
N GLU A 183 1.13 -14.36 4.31
CA GLU A 183 0.43 -15.37 3.50
C GLU A 183 1.13 -15.66 2.17
N ILE A 184 2.26 -15.00 1.86
CA ILE A 184 3.12 -15.36 0.74
C ILE A 184 3.73 -16.77 0.90
N SER A 185 3.83 -17.25 2.15
CA SER A 185 4.34 -18.57 2.48
C SER A 185 3.24 -19.51 2.99
N SER A 186 3.27 -20.78 2.60
CA SER A 186 2.24 -21.76 2.96
C SER A 186 2.31 -22.27 4.41
N ASP A 187 3.41 -21.99 5.11
CA ASP A 187 3.68 -22.41 6.49
C ASP A 187 3.35 -21.34 7.54
N VAL A 188 2.74 -20.23 7.13
CA VAL A 188 2.30 -19.16 8.01
C VAL A 188 1.25 -19.65 9.01
N THR A 189 1.35 -19.20 10.26
CA THR A 189 0.36 -19.44 11.31
C THR A 189 -0.24 -18.12 11.80
N GLU A 190 -1.36 -18.17 12.54
CA GLU A 190 -1.98 -16.96 13.11
C GLU A 190 -1.00 -16.14 13.99
N ALA A 191 -0.03 -16.80 14.63
CA ALA A 191 0.98 -16.11 15.45
C ALA A 191 1.99 -15.31 14.60
N ASP A 192 2.18 -15.69 13.34
CA ASP A 192 3.15 -15.06 12.43
C ASP A 192 2.55 -13.85 11.70
N ARG A 193 1.22 -13.81 11.56
CA ARG A 193 0.51 -12.84 10.70
C ARG A 193 0.71 -11.38 11.11
N ASN A 194 0.96 -11.08 12.38
CA ASN A 194 1.19 -9.72 12.84
C ASN A 194 2.69 -9.36 12.96
N GLY A 195 3.56 -10.08 12.26
CA GLY A 195 5.01 -9.90 12.31
C GLY A 195 5.69 -10.01 10.95
N TYR A 196 6.98 -10.31 10.99
CA TYR A 196 7.82 -10.49 9.80
C TYR A 196 8.39 -11.91 9.82
N PRO A 197 7.73 -12.88 9.15
CA PRO A 197 8.20 -14.27 9.14
C PRO A 197 9.62 -14.38 8.59
N ASN A 198 10.42 -15.27 9.18
CA ASN A 198 11.81 -15.52 8.79
C ASN A 198 11.95 -16.82 7.98
N GLY A 199 13.11 -17.01 7.35
CA GLY A 199 13.42 -18.24 6.64
C GLY A 199 12.85 -18.28 5.21
N LYS A 200 12.92 -19.47 4.60
CA LYS A 200 12.52 -19.69 3.21
C LYS A 200 11.03 -19.46 3.00
N VAL A 201 10.67 -19.12 1.77
CA VAL A 201 9.27 -18.97 1.36
C VAL A 201 8.86 -20.21 0.57
N THR A 202 7.79 -20.88 1.02
CA THR A 202 7.12 -21.92 0.24
C THR A 202 5.86 -21.31 -0.37
N PRO A 203 5.67 -21.28 -1.70
CA PRO A 203 4.55 -20.57 -2.33
C PRO A 203 3.21 -20.78 -1.62
N GLY A 204 2.69 -19.70 -1.03
CA GLY A 204 1.50 -19.72 -0.19
C GLY A 204 0.29 -19.08 -0.84
N ARG A 205 -0.62 -18.62 0.02
CA ARG A 205 -1.94 -18.14 -0.36
C ARG A 205 -1.91 -16.90 -1.26
N ILE A 206 -0.98 -15.96 -1.05
CA ILE A 206 -0.83 -14.81 -1.96
C ILE A 206 -0.49 -15.23 -3.39
N VAL A 207 0.37 -16.24 -3.55
CA VAL A 207 0.72 -16.75 -4.89
C VAL A 207 -0.51 -17.35 -5.57
N GLU A 208 -1.32 -18.12 -4.84
CA GLU A 208 -2.58 -18.67 -5.36
C GLU A 208 -3.56 -17.59 -5.78
N LEU A 209 -3.80 -16.60 -4.91
CA LEU A 209 -4.74 -15.52 -5.16
C LEU A 209 -4.29 -14.64 -6.32
N MET A 210 -3.02 -14.27 -6.40
CA MET A 210 -2.52 -13.47 -7.51
C MET A 210 -2.62 -14.23 -8.84
N ARG A 211 -2.39 -15.55 -8.89
CA ARG A 211 -2.63 -16.34 -10.11
C ARG A 211 -4.09 -16.38 -10.54
N LYS A 212 -5.01 -16.47 -9.57
CA LYS A 212 -6.45 -16.63 -9.80
C LYS A 212 -7.15 -15.31 -10.13
N TYR A 213 -6.76 -14.22 -9.47
CA TYR A 213 -7.44 -12.93 -9.52
C TYR A 213 -6.52 -11.87 -10.13
N PRO A 214 -6.75 -11.47 -11.41
CA PRO A 214 -5.92 -10.47 -12.08
C PRO A 214 -6.04 -9.07 -11.45
N ASN A 215 -7.11 -8.83 -10.69
CA ASN A 215 -7.37 -7.59 -9.98
C ASN A 215 -6.71 -7.50 -8.59
N LEU A 216 -5.96 -8.54 -8.16
CA LEU A 216 -5.09 -8.45 -6.98
C LEU A 216 -3.68 -7.99 -7.37
N CYS A 217 -3.22 -6.94 -6.71
CA CYS A 217 -1.89 -6.35 -6.80
C CYS A 217 -1.20 -6.37 -5.42
N GLY A 218 0.12 -6.16 -5.40
CA GLY A 218 0.91 -6.11 -4.18
C GLY A 218 1.71 -4.81 -4.05
N ASP A 219 1.55 -4.15 -2.91
CA ASP A 219 2.41 -3.05 -2.47
C ASP A 219 3.59 -3.61 -1.65
N MET A 220 4.82 -3.47 -2.16
CA MET A 220 6.01 -4.01 -1.51
C MET A 220 6.59 -3.13 -0.39
N SER A 221 5.83 -2.14 0.07
CA SER A 221 6.23 -1.20 1.13
C SER A 221 6.42 -1.83 2.52
N ALA A 222 6.89 -0.99 3.44
CA ALA A 222 7.12 -1.30 4.84
C ALA A 222 8.10 -2.45 5.07
N GLY A 223 8.22 -2.87 6.33
CA GLY A 223 8.90 -4.10 6.67
C GLY A 223 8.21 -5.34 6.08
N SER A 224 6.90 -5.29 5.81
CA SER A 224 6.09 -6.45 5.43
C SER A 224 6.37 -6.89 3.99
N GLY A 225 6.19 -5.98 3.03
CA GLY A 225 6.48 -6.24 1.62
C GLY A 225 7.96 -6.46 1.37
N TYR A 226 8.83 -5.60 1.93
CA TYR A 226 10.28 -5.79 1.86
C TYR A 226 10.69 -7.17 2.38
N ASN A 227 10.27 -7.56 3.59
CA ASN A 227 10.64 -8.86 4.15
C ASN A 227 10.12 -10.02 3.32
N ALA A 228 8.86 -9.99 2.87
CA ALA A 228 8.28 -11.05 2.07
C ALA A 228 9.06 -11.32 0.77
N ILE A 229 9.55 -10.26 0.13
CA ILE A 229 10.28 -10.35 -1.14
C ILE A 229 11.76 -10.68 -0.92
N THR A 230 12.42 -10.08 0.07
CA THR A 230 13.89 -10.16 0.15
C THR A 230 14.42 -11.24 1.09
N ARG A 231 13.60 -11.83 1.98
CA ARG A 231 14.07 -12.83 2.96
C ARG A 231 14.51 -14.16 2.33
N ASP A 232 13.95 -14.49 1.17
CA ASP A 232 14.33 -15.62 0.34
C ASP A 232 14.56 -15.13 -1.09
N PRO A 233 15.78 -14.67 -1.43
CA PRO A 233 16.03 -13.94 -2.68
C PRO A 233 15.64 -14.71 -3.94
N GLU A 234 15.92 -16.02 -4.01
CA GLU A 234 15.60 -16.80 -5.21
C GLU A 234 14.09 -16.92 -5.42
N PHE A 235 13.31 -17.06 -4.33
CA PHE A 235 11.85 -16.95 -4.41
C PHE A 235 11.43 -15.53 -4.81
N GLY A 236 11.98 -14.50 -4.17
CA GLY A 236 11.64 -13.10 -4.41
C GLY A 236 11.84 -12.69 -5.87
N TYR A 237 12.95 -13.09 -6.49
CA TYR A 237 13.20 -12.84 -7.92
C TYR A 237 12.18 -13.54 -8.81
N ALA A 238 11.88 -14.81 -8.55
CA ALA A 238 10.87 -15.57 -9.32
C ALA A 238 9.47 -14.97 -9.16
N PHE A 239 9.11 -14.53 -7.96
CA PHE A 239 7.83 -13.88 -7.67
C PHE A 239 7.70 -12.55 -8.41
N ILE A 240 8.76 -11.73 -8.41
CA ILE A 240 8.78 -10.48 -9.17
C ILE A 240 8.62 -10.75 -10.67
N GLU A 241 9.33 -11.73 -11.23
CA GLU A 241 9.20 -12.06 -12.66
C GLU A 241 7.79 -12.51 -13.03
N GLU A 242 7.18 -13.36 -12.21
CA GLU A 242 5.83 -13.88 -12.45
C GLU A 242 4.75 -12.79 -12.33
N PHE A 243 4.87 -11.91 -11.35
CA PHE A 243 3.83 -10.92 -11.02
C PHE A 243 4.21 -9.47 -11.35
N GLN A 244 5.22 -9.26 -12.19
CA GLN A 244 5.80 -7.95 -12.49
C GLN A 244 4.80 -6.87 -12.89
N ASP A 245 3.67 -7.21 -13.51
CA ASP A 245 2.64 -6.26 -13.95
C ASP A 245 1.70 -5.79 -12.82
N ARG A 246 1.84 -6.36 -11.61
CA ARG A 246 0.91 -6.14 -10.49
C ARG A 246 1.62 -5.90 -9.17
N LEU A 247 2.91 -5.64 -9.20
CA LEU A 247 3.71 -5.28 -8.04
C LEU A 247 4.16 -3.83 -8.16
N TYR A 248 4.14 -3.15 -7.02
CA TYR A 248 4.49 -1.74 -6.94
C TYR A 248 5.57 -1.53 -5.90
N TYR A 249 6.57 -0.73 -6.27
CA TYR A 249 7.53 -0.20 -5.32
C TYR A 249 6.81 0.75 -4.36
N GLY A 250 7.04 0.54 -3.07
CA GLY A 250 6.55 1.40 -2.00
C GLY A 250 7.54 1.41 -0.85
N THR A 251 7.47 2.41 0.03
CA THR A 251 8.35 2.49 1.20
C THR A 251 7.61 2.42 2.52
N ASP A 252 6.41 2.98 2.59
CA ASP A 252 5.67 3.26 3.83
C ASP A 252 6.51 4.15 4.78
N ILE A 253 7.15 5.18 4.22
CA ILE A 253 7.78 6.21 5.05
C ILE A 253 6.67 6.99 5.75
N CYS A 254 6.66 6.88 7.07
CA CYS A 254 5.73 7.59 7.95
C CYS A 254 6.43 8.37 9.07
N ASP A 255 7.76 8.30 9.17
CA ASP A 255 8.54 8.99 10.21
C ASP A 255 9.93 9.32 9.65
N PRO A 256 10.48 10.52 9.89
CA PRO A 256 11.81 10.88 9.36
C PRO A 256 12.92 9.96 9.87
N ARG A 257 12.74 9.31 11.02
CA ARG A 257 13.68 8.31 11.57
C ARG A 257 13.72 7.03 10.73
N ASN A 258 12.77 6.81 9.81
CA ASN A 258 12.80 5.68 8.88
C ASN A 258 13.96 5.75 7.89
N ILE A 259 14.70 6.85 7.79
CA ILE A 259 15.85 6.99 6.86
C ILE A 259 16.93 5.90 7.03
N THR A 260 17.03 5.29 8.22
CA THR A 260 17.94 4.18 8.50
C THR A 260 17.26 2.81 8.55
N ASN A 261 15.94 2.75 8.31
CA ASN A 261 15.17 1.52 8.38
C ASN A 261 15.57 0.57 7.22
N PRO A 262 15.85 -0.72 7.50
CA PRO A 262 16.18 -1.71 6.47
C PRO A 262 15.19 -1.79 5.31
N MET A 263 13.90 -1.48 5.50
CA MET A 263 12.89 -1.52 4.42
C MET A 263 13.26 -0.62 3.23
N LEU A 264 13.97 0.48 3.47
CA LEU A 264 14.41 1.38 2.40
C LEU A 264 15.46 0.75 1.46
N LYS A 265 16.08 -0.37 1.87
CA LYS A 265 17.01 -1.14 1.03
C LYS A 265 16.32 -1.81 -0.16
N LEU A 266 14.99 -1.89 -0.18
CA LEU A 266 14.24 -2.41 -1.33
C LEU A 266 14.67 -1.73 -2.64
N SER A 267 14.93 -0.42 -2.62
CA SER A 267 15.38 0.31 -3.81
C SER A 267 16.71 -0.23 -4.34
N SER A 268 17.72 -0.30 -3.47
CA SER A 268 19.05 -0.81 -3.85
C SER A 268 19.04 -2.31 -4.17
N TRP A 269 18.16 -3.07 -3.53
CA TRP A 269 18.02 -4.51 -3.77
C TRP A 269 17.45 -4.78 -5.17
N LEU A 270 16.44 -4.02 -5.61
CA LEU A 270 15.92 -4.08 -6.99
C LEU A 270 16.99 -3.70 -8.01
N ASP A 271 17.78 -2.65 -7.72
CA ASP A 271 18.90 -2.25 -8.59
C ASP A 271 19.92 -3.36 -8.75
N GLU A 272 20.32 -4.00 -7.64
CA GLU A 272 21.29 -5.10 -7.63
C GLU A 272 20.73 -6.32 -8.37
N ALA A 273 19.47 -6.68 -8.11
CA ALA A 273 18.80 -7.80 -8.76
C ALA A 273 18.79 -7.63 -10.30
N MET A 274 18.49 -6.43 -10.79
CA MET A 274 18.54 -6.13 -12.22
C MET A 274 19.98 -6.14 -12.76
N LYS A 275 20.91 -5.44 -12.10
CA LYS A 275 22.31 -5.35 -12.54
C LYS A 275 23.02 -6.71 -12.61
N THR A 276 22.64 -7.64 -11.73
CA THR A 276 23.19 -8.99 -11.68
C THR A 276 22.42 -9.99 -12.53
N GLY A 277 21.37 -9.56 -13.24
CA GLY A 277 20.55 -10.39 -14.12
C GLY A 277 19.67 -11.40 -13.38
N LYS A 278 19.37 -11.15 -12.10
CA LYS A 278 18.46 -11.95 -11.28
C LYS A 278 16.99 -11.67 -11.55
N ILE A 279 16.69 -10.44 -11.96
CA ILE A 279 15.41 -10.07 -12.59
C ILE A 279 15.70 -9.36 -13.92
N SER A 280 14.75 -9.45 -14.83
CA SER A 280 14.78 -8.82 -16.14
C SER A 280 14.68 -7.30 -16.02
N GLU A 281 15.22 -6.60 -17.01
CA GLU A 281 15.07 -5.14 -17.09
C GLU A 281 13.58 -4.75 -17.17
N ALA A 282 12.75 -5.55 -17.83
CA ALA A 282 11.30 -5.33 -17.91
C ALA A 282 10.64 -5.41 -16.53
N ALA A 283 10.90 -6.48 -15.76
CA ALA A 283 10.34 -6.61 -14.42
C ALA A 283 10.82 -5.49 -13.49
N TYR A 284 12.11 -5.13 -13.56
CA TYR A 284 12.64 -4.00 -12.81
C TYR A 284 11.91 -2.69 -13.11
N LYS A 285 11.70 -2.35 -14.39
CA LYS A 285 11.07 -1.08 -14.78
C LYS A 285 9.60 -1.03 -14.36
N LYS A 286 8.84 -2.09 -14.61
CA LYS A 286 7.44 -2.23 -14.22
C LYS A 286 7.23 -2.01 -12.74
N VAL A 287 7.95 -2.78 -11.94
CA VAL A 287 7.84 -2.75 -10.48
C VAL A 287 8.35 -1.43 -9.91
N SER A 288 9.42 -0.87 -10.49
CA SER A 288 10.03 0.37 -10.00
C SER A 288 9.22 1.62 -10.32
N TYR A 289 8.58 1.69 -11.49
CA TYR A 289 7.88 2.91 -11.91
C TYR A 289 6.81 2.74 -13.01
N GLU A 290 6.91 1.81 -13.97
CA GLU A 290 5.96 1.80 -15.10
C GLU A 290 4.54 1.43 -14.66
N ASN A 291 4.37 0.47 -13.75
CA ASN A 291 3.05 0.12 -13.21
C ASN A 291 2.46 1.32 -12.45
N ALA A 292 3.28 2.01 -11.65
CA ALA A 292 2.83 3.19 -10.92
C ALA A 292 2.44 4.33 -11.88
N LEU A 293 3.19 4.56 -12.96
CA LEU A 293 2.82 5.53 -13.99
C LEU A 293 1.50 5.18 -14.67
N GLU A 294 1.30 3.91 -15.02
CA GLU A 294 0.03 3.43 -15.58
C GLU A 294 -1.12 3.67 -14.60
N LEU A 295 -0.92 3.39 -13.31
CA LEU A 295 -1.94 3.62 -12.28
C LEU A 295 -2.25 5.11 -12.06
N LEU A 296 -1.22 5.98 -12.11
CA LEU A 296 -1.29 7.36 -11.64
C LEU A 296 -1.47 8.39 -12.76
N GLU A 297 -1.11 8.09 -14.00
CA GLU A 297 -1.11 9.04 -15.13
C GLU A 297 -2.13 8.72 -16.22
N MET A 298 -3.01 7.72 -15.99
CA MET A 298 -4.22 7.52 -16.78
C MET A 298 -5.26 8.64 -16.63
#